data_AF-A0A7Z9BNM2-F1
#
_entry.id   AF-A0A7Z9BNM2-F1
#
_cell.length_a   1.000
_cell.length_b   1.000
_cell.length_c   1.000
_cell.angle_alpha   90.00
_cell.angle_beta   90.00
_cell.angle_gamma   90.00
#
_symmetry.space_group_name_H-M   'P 1'
#
loop_
_entity.id
_entity.type
_entity.pdbx_description
1 polymer ?
#
loop_
_entity_poly.entity_id
_entity_poly.type
_entity_poly.pdbx_seq_one_letter_code
_entity_poly.pdbx_strand_id
1 'polypeptide(L)'
;MSKTQVTDTGQIKLPENIINYLNVKPGDILDFTIDADGRVFINRLPSSVQELKGILHRPGMQPVSIETMNDVIKQRQVNRICKD
;
A
#
# COMPACT_ATOMS: atom_id res chain seq x y z
N MET A 1 -4.94 -23.44 7.99
CA MET A 1 -3.59 -23.36 8.58
C MET A 1 -2.62 -23.99 7.59
N SER A 2 -1.65 -23.23 7.07
CA SER A 2 -0.65 -23.73 6.13
C SER A 2 0.70 -23.82 6.84
N LYS A 3 1.46 -24.90 6.62
CA LYS A 3 2.78 -25.10 7.22
C LYS A 3 3.82 -25.16 6.11
N THR A 4 5.02 -24.66 6.39
CA THR A 4 6.18 -24.75 5.50
C THR A 4 7.42 -25.06 6.34
N GLN A 5 8.43 -25.65 5.72
CA GLN A 5 9.69 -26.00 6.37
C GLN A 5 10.76 -24.98 5.97
N VAL A 6 11.59 -24.61 6.93
CA VAL A 6 12.78 -23.79 6.71
C VAL A 6 13.86 -24.68 6.09
N THR A 7 14.47 -24.25 5.00
CA THR A 7 15.62 -24.94 4.39
C THR A 7 16.89 -24.68 5.20
N ASP A 8 17.97 -25.43 4.94
CA ASP A 8 19.27 -25.22 5.59
C ASP A 8 19.85 -23.82 5.33
N THR A 9 19.43 -23.18 4.24
CA THR A 9 19.79 -21.80 3.88
C THR A 9 18.94 -20.74 4.60
N GLY A 10 17.99 -21.15 5.45
CA GLY A 10 17.08 -20.25 6.15
C GLY A 10 15.92 -19.73 5.29
N GLN A 11 15.72 -20.27 4.08
CA GLN A 11 14.63 -19.86 3.20
C GLN A 11 13.34 -20.61 3.56
N ILE A 12 12.20 -19.94 3.39
CA ILE A 12 10.88 -20.56 3.48
C ILE A 12 10.16 -20.44 2.15
N LYS A 13 9.44 -21.49 1.76
CA LYS A 13 8.50 -21.41 0.65
C LYS A 13 7.16 -20.89 1.19
N LEU A 14 6.72 -19.74 0.69
CA LEU A 14 5.38 -19.24 1.02
C LEU A 14 4.31 -20.19 0.44
N PRO A 15 3.34 -20.66 1.26
CA PRO A 15 2.21 -21.44 0.76
C PRO A 15 1.37 -20.65 -0.25
N GLU A 16 0.80 -21.35 -1.24
CA GLU A 16 0.03 -20.73 -2.33
C GLU A 16 -1.11 -19.84 -1.84
N ASN A 17 -1.82 -20.27 -0.79
CA ASN A 17 -2.90 -19.48 -0.20
C ASN A 17 -2.43 -18.14 0.37
N ILE A 18 -1.18 -18.05 0.85
CA ILE A 18 -0.58 -16.81 1.36
C ILE A 18 -0.11 -15.91 0.22
N ILE A 19 0.48 -16.49 -0.83
CA ILE A 19 0.86 -15.77 -2.06
C ILE A 19 -0.36 -15.09 -2.67
N ASN A 20 -1.46 -15.84 -2.81
CA ASN A 20 -2.71 -15.34 -3.39
C ASN A 20 -3.34 -14.27 -2.49
N TYR A 21 -3.32 -14.46 -1.17
CA TYR A 21 -3.89 -13.49 -0.22
C TYR A 21 -3.12 -12.16 -0.22
N LEU A 22 -1.78 -12.21 -0.21
CA LEU A 22 -0.93 -11.01 -0.22
C LEU A 22 -0.72 -10.44 -1.64
N ASN A 23 -1.19 -11.14 -2.68
CA ASN A 23 -1.01 -10.80 -4.10
C ASN A 23 0.46 -10.50 -4.45
N VAL A 24 1.35 -11.38 -3.97
CA VAL A 24 2.80 -11.24 -4.13
C VAL A 24 3.21 -11.74 -5.51
N LYS A 25 4.07 -10.98 -6.18
CA LYS A 25 4.65 -11.35 -7.47
C LYS A 25 6.16 -11.58 -7.35
N PRO A 26 6.78 -12.36 -8.26
CA PRO A 26 8.24 -12.45 -8.32
C PRO A 26 8.88 -11.06 -8.41
N GLY A 27 9.79 -10.75 -7.49
CA GLY A 27 10.45 -9.45 -7.38
C GLY A 27 9.82 -8.48 -6.37
N ASP A 28 8.65 -8.80 -5.82
CA ASP A 28 8.07 -8.02 -4.71
C ASP A 28 8.94 -8.17 -3.44
N ILE A 29 9.05 -7.08 -2.69
CA ILE A 29 9.76 -7.05 -1.41
C ILE A 29 8.76 -7.29 -0.28
N LEU A 30 9.08 -8.23 0.60
CA LEU A 30 8.32 -8.51 1.81
C LEU A 30 9.09 -7.98 3.02
N ASP A 31 8.38 -7.30 3.90
CA ASP A 31 8.87 -6.87 5.20
C ASP A 31 8.42 -7.83 6.30
N PHE A 32 9.32 -8.14 7.23
CA PHE A 32 9.07 -9.01 8.35
C PHE A 32 9.20 -8.22 9.64
N THR A 33 8.12 -8.17 10.41
CA THR A 33 8.11 -7.48 11.71
C THR A 33 7.79 -8.45 12.83
N ILE A 34 8.32 -8.17 14.02
CA ILE A 34 8.09 -8.97 15.22
C ILE A 34 7.30 -8.09 16.20
N ASP A 35 6.15 -8.57 16.66
CA ASP A 35 5.38 -7.85 17.69
C ASP A 35 5.88 -8.15 19.11
N ALA A 36 5.26 -7.48 20.10
CA ALA A 36 5.59 -7.65 21.50
C ALA A 36 5.33 -9.08 22.03
N ASP A 37 4.44 -9.83 21.37
CA ASP A 37 4.11 -11.22 21.72
C ASP A 37 5.06 -12.23 21.04
N GLY A 38 6.06 -11.74 20.28
CA GLY A 38 7.02 -12.57 19.54
C GLY A 38 6.45 -13.18 18.26
N ARG A 39 5.28 -12.73 17.79
CA ARG A 39 4.69 -13.16 16.53
C ARG A 39 5.36 -12.43 15.37
N VAL A 40 5.66 -13.19 14.31
CA VAL A 40 6.21 -12.65 13.07
C VAL A 40 5.07 -12.32 12.12
N PHE A 41 5.02 -11.06 11.67
CA PHE A 41 4.12 -10.60 10.63
C PHE A 41 4.88 -10.45 9.32
N ILE A 42 4.18 -10.68 8.22
CA ILE A 42 4.68 -10.50 6.86
C ILE A 42 3.83 -9.43 6.21
N ASN A 43 4.48 -8.36 5.77
CA ASN A 43 3.83 -7.26 5.06
C ASN A 43 4.40 -7.16 3.65
N ARG A 44 3.54 -6.97 2.65
CA ARG A 44 3.99 -6.58 1.31
C ARG A 44 4.36 -5.11 1.35
N LEU A 45 5.60 -4.78 1.03
CA LEU A 45 5.99 -3.38 0.89
C LEU A 45 5.33 -2.81 -0.37
N PRO A 46 4.75 -1.59 -0.30
CA PRO A 46 4.25 -0.93 -1.48
C PRO A 46 5.40 -0.75 -2.47
N SER A 47 5.16 -1.15 -3.70
CA SER A 47 6.06 -0.93 -4.82
C SER A 47 6.24 0.57 -5.09
N SER A 48 7.24 0.89 -5.90
CA SER A 48 7.71 2.26 -6.18
C SER A 48 6.56 3.24 -6.43
N VAL A 49 6.62 4.46 -5.88
CA VAL A 49 5.59 5.51 -6.06
C VAL A 49 5.31 5.82 -7.55
N GLN A 50 6.27 5.52 -8.42
CA GLN A 50 6.16 5.57 -9.87
C GLN A 50 5.01 4.70 -10.41
N GLU A 51 4.69 3.57 -9.78
CA GLU A 51 3.53 2.75 -10.14
C GLU A 51 2.19 3.43 -9.80
N LEU A 52 2.20 4.38 -8.87
CA LEU A 52 1.03 5.19 -8.55
C LEU A 52 0.85 6.36 -9.52
N LYS A 53 1.87 6.67 -10.33
CA LYS A 53 1.85 7.80 -11.25
C LYS A 53 0.74 7.61 -12.28
N GLY A 54 -0.21 8.53 -12.28
CA GLY A 54 -1.30 8.55 -13.26
C GLY A 54 -2.52 7.71 -12.87
N ILE A 55 -2.55 7.05 -11.70
CA ILE A 55 -3.77 6.33 -11.23
C ILE A 55 -4.99 7.26 -11.16
N LEU A 56 -4.78 8.54 -10.83
CA LEU A 56 -5.84 9.54 -10.76
C LEU A 56 -6.05 10.31 -12.09
N HIS A 57 -5.22 10.07 -13.11
CA HIS A 57 -5.34 10.75 -14.40
C HIS A 57 -6.53 10.22 -15.19
N ARG A 58 -7.25 11.11 -15.89
CA ARG A 58 -8.35 10.78 -16.79
C ARG A 58 -8.16 11.50 -18.12
N PRO A 59 -8.46 10.87 -19.27
CA PRO A 59 -8.41 11.55 -20.57
C PRO A 59 -9.24 12.84 -20.55
N GLY A 60 -8.67 13.93 -21.05
CA GLY A 60 -9.33 15.25 -21.09
C GLY A 60 -9.32 16.02 -19.77
N MET A 61 -8.72 15.50 -18.70
CA MET A 61 -8.57 16.21 -17.43
C MET A 61 -7.66 17.42 -17.60
N GLN A 62 -8.20 18.60 -17.34
CA GLN A 62 -7.43 19.85 -17.36
C GLN A 62 -6.54 19.94 -16.11
N PRO A 63 -5.29 20.44 -16.24
CA PRO A 63 -4.46 20.72 -15.09
C PRO A 63 -5.10 21.82 -14.25
N VAL A 64 -5.06 21.68 -12.93
CA VAL A 64 -5.49 22.71 -11.98
C VAL A 64 -4.27 23.46 -11.46
N SER A 65 -4.40 24.77 -11.26
CA SER A 65 -3.35 25.56 -10.62
C SER A 65 -3.27 25.25 -9.12
N ILE A 66 -2.12 25.53 -8.51
CA ILE A 66 -1.91 25.35 -7.07
C ILE A 66 -2.83 26.29 -6.28
N GLU A 67 -3.07 27.50 -6.76
CA GLU A 67 -4.00 28.46 -6.16
C GLU A 67 -5.42 27.90 -6.14
N THR A 68 -5.89 27.40 -7.27
CA THR A 68 -7.22 26.77 -7.40
C THR A 68 -7.35 25.58 -6.44
N MET A 69 -6.30 24.76 -6.34
CA MET A 69 -6.29 23.61 -5.42
C MET A 69 -6.41 24.04 -3.95
N ASN A 70 -5.62 25.04 -3.55
CA ASN A 70 -5.61 25.56 -2.18
C ASN A 70 -6.94 26.23 -1.81
N ASP A 71 -7.57 26.95 -2.74
CA ASP A 71 -8.86 27.58 -2.50
C ASP A 71 -9.96 26.56 -2.27
N VAL A 72 -9.99 25.48 -3.06
CA VAL A 72 -10.93 24.36 -2.86
C VAL A 72 -10.70 23.64 -1.54
N ILE A 73 -9.44 23.45 -1.11
CA ILE A 73 -9.12 22.84 0.20
C ILE A 73 -9.66 23.72 1.34
N LYS A 74 -9.43 25.03 1.29
CA LYS A 74 -9.94 25.98 2.29
C LYS A 74 -11.47 25.97 2.34
N GLN A 75 -12.14 26.06 1.19
CA GLN A 75 -13.60 26.02 1.12
C GLN A 75 -14.18 24.72 1.68
N ARG A 76 -13.55 23.57 1.39
CA ARG A 76 -13.98 22.27 1.94
C ARG A 76 -13.79 22.18 3.45
N GLN A 77 -12.71 22.74 3.99
CA GLN A 77 -12.51 22.79 5.44
C GLN A 77 -13.59 23.64 6.12
N VAL A 78 -13.88 24.83 5.58
CA VAL A 78 -14.94 25.72 6.10
C VAL A 78 -16.32 25.03 6.06
N ASN A 79 -16.68 24.42 4.92
CA ASN A 79 -17.95 23.69 4.79
C ASN A 79 -18.06 22.46 5.71
N ARG A 80 -16.95 21.93 6.20
CA ARG A 80 -16.94 20.84 7.19
C ARG A 80 -17.19 21.34 8.61
N ILE A 81 -16.73 22.56 8.92
CA ILE A 81 -16.85 23.18 10.23
C ILE A 81 -18.22 23.86 10.40
N CYS A 82 -18.81 24.39 9.32
CA CYS A 82 -20.10 25.09 9.34
C CYS A 82 -21.31 24.17 9.12
N LYS A 83 -21.14 22.84 9.19
CA LYS A 83 -22.23 21.86 9.01
C LYS A 83 -22.76 21.28 10.32
N ASP A 84 -22.44 21.93 11.43
CA ASP A 84 -23.01 21.70 12.76
C ASP A 84 -24.02 22.81 13.11
#